data_AF-A0A5R8WTV0-F1
#
_entry.id   AF-A0A5R8WTV0-F1
#
_cell.length_a   1.000
_cell.length_b   1.000
_cell.length_c   1.000
_cell.angle_alpha   90.00
_cell.angle_beta   90.00
_cell.angle_gamma   90.00
#
_symmetry.space_group_name_H-M   'P 1'
#
loop_
_entity.id
_entity.type
_entity.pdbx_description
1 polymer ?
#
loop_
_entity_poly.entity_id
_entity_poly.type
_entity_poly.pdbx_seq_one_letter_code
_entity_poly.pdbx_strand_id
1 'polypeptide(L)'
;MKKIALAVLLQLLCLGLRAQTASAAYEQAALNFFVDKELAEYRFPLAFCGQTAPRPSHFDHMLSCFGLEDADLPERLKSAAEATPVGASVPLQWNSPQLRRGCRIRKKRPLVVVYAATQLQHNYYVKLSIGGVGGATHYMFELAEGGQILRWCRNSENF
;
A
#
# COMPACT_ATOMS: atom_id res chain seq x y z
N MET A 1 23.16 35.81 8.64
CA MET A 1 22.06 34.91 9.09
C MET A 1 21.28 34.19 7.97
N LYS A 2 21.33 34.60 6.69
CA LYS A 2 20.59 33.93 5.59
C LYS A 2 21.11 32.54 5.15
N LYS A 3 22.37 32.20 5.41
CA LYS A 3 22.98 30.93 4.93
C LYS A 3 22.52 29.68 5.71
N ILE A 4 22.11 29.84 6.97
CA ILE A 4 21.69 28.72 7.83
C ILE A 4 20.27 28.25 7.45
N ALA A 5 19.37 29.17 7.12
CA ALA A 5 18.00 28.83 6.70
C ALA A 5 17.96 28.01 5.40
N LEU A 6 18.86 28.27 4.45
CA LEU A 6 18.91 27.55 3.17
C LEU A 6 19.40 26.11 3.35
N ALA A 7 20.39 25.89 4.21
CA ALA A 7 20.92 24.57 4.51
C ALA A 7 19.90 23.68 5.23
N VAL A 8 19.13 24.25 6.18
CA VAL A 8 18.05 23.54 6.88
C VAL A 8 16.92 23.18 5.93
N LEU A 9 16.54 24.08 5.01
CA LEU A 9 15.52 23.78 3.99
C LEU A 9 15.96 22.64 3.06
N LEU A 10 17.23 22.66 2.63
CA LEU A 10 17.79 21.63 1.75
C LEU A 10 17.87 20.26 2.45
N GLN A 11 18.22 20.23 3.74
CA GLN A 11 18.24 19.00 4.53
C GLN A 11 16.83 18.44 4.73
N LEU A 12 15.83 19.29 5.00
CA LEU A 12 14.42 18.89 5.13
C LEU A 12 13.87 18.35 3.79
N LEU A 13 14.23 18.97 2.66
CA LEU A 13 13.88 18.47 1.32
C LEU A 13 14.51 17.10 1.05
N CYS A 14 15.79 16.91 1.35
CA CYS A 14 16.48 15.63 1.16
C CYS A 14 15.94 14.51 2.07
N LEU A 15 15.54 14.83 3.30
CA LEU A 15 14.88 13.88 4.21
C LEU A 15 13.50 13.48 3.68
N GLY A 16 12.73 14.44 3.16
CA GLY A 16 11.44 14.18 2.52
C GLY A 16 11.58 13.29 1.28
N LEU A 17 12.58 13.55 0.42
CA LEU A 17 12.85 12.73 -0.76
C LEU A 17 13.31 11.31 -0.41
N ARG A 18 14.20 11.13 0.58
CA ARG A 18 14.64 9.81 1.04
C ARG A 18 13.49 8.99 1.64
N ALA A 19 12.65 9.62 2.45
CA ALA A 19 11.47 8.98 3.02
C ALA A 19 10.49 8.53 1.91
N GLN A 20 10.31 9.33 0.86
CA GLN A 20 9.46 9.00 -0.28
C GLN A 20 10.01 7.85 -1.15
N THR A 21 11.34 7.76 -1.33
CA THR A 21 11.95 6.65 -2.07
C THR A 21 11.94 5.34 -1.29
N ALA A 22 11.98 5.40 0.04
CA ALA A 22 11.92 4.20 0.88
C ALA A 22 10.52 3.58 0.87
N SER A 23 9.46 4.41 0.90
CA SER A 23 8.08 3.88 0.87
C SER A 23 7.80 3.08 -0.40
N ALA A 24 8.24 3.63 -1.55
CA ALA A 24 8.09 3.04 -2.88
C ALA A 24 8.51 1.56 -2.94
N ALA A 25 9.57 1.21 -2.22
CA ALA A 25 10.10 -0.15 -2.19
C ALA A 25 9.13 -1.14 -1.53
N TYR A 26 8.45 -0.73 -0.45
CA TYR A 26 7.48 -1.58 0.24
C TYR A 26 6.23 -1.80 -0.60
N GLU A 27 5.70 -0.74 -1.20
CA GLU A 27 4.52 -0.86 -2.06
C GLU A 27 4.82 -1.67 -3.34
N GLN A 28 6.03 -1.52 -3.88
CA GLN A 28 6.50 -2.32 -5.01
C GLN A 28 6.65 -3.80 -4.63
N ALA A 29 7.20 -4.10 -3.45
CA ALA A 29 7.33 -5.47 -2.95
C ALA A 29 5.96 -6.14 -2.77
N ALA A 30 5.00 -5.43 -2.17
CA ALA A 30 3.63 -5.90 -2.02
C ALA A 30 2.95 -6.14 -3.38
N LEU A 31 3.11 -5.22 -4.34
CA LEU A 31 2.57 -5.39 -5.69
C LEU A 31 3.19 -6.59 -6.41
N ASN A 32 4.52 -6.77 -6.32
CA ASN A 32 5.21 -7.92 -6.93
C ASN A 32 4.69 -9.23 -6.37
N PHE A 33 4.58 -9.34 -5.03
CA PHE A 33 4.02 -10.52 -4.39
C PHE A 33 2.61 -10.81 -4.88
N PHE A 34 1.74 -9.80 -4.89
CA PHE A 34 0.37 -9.94 -5.37
C PHE A 34 0.34 -10.44 -6.82
N VAL A 35 1.15 -9.85 -7.72
CA VAL A 35 1.23 -10.24 -9.12
C VAL A 35 1.72 -11.69 -9.29
N ASP A 36 2.69 -12.10 -8.49
CA ASP A 36 3.34 -13.41 -8.62
C ASP A 36 2.55 -14.55 -7.95
N LYS A 37 1.84 -14.26 -6.86
CA LYS A 37 1.20 -15.28 -6.01
C LYS A 37 -0.32 -15.29 -6.09
N GLU A 38 -0.94 -14.13 -6.14
CA GLU A 38 -2.40 -13.99 -5.92
C GLU A 38 -3.16 -13.65 -7.20
N LEU A 39 -2.54 -12.90 -8.12
CA LEU A 39 -3.21 -12.41 -9.33
C LEU A 39 -3.72 -13.57 -10.20
N ALA A 40 -3.01 -14.70 -10.22
CA ALA A 40 -3.40 -15.89 -10.99
C ALA A 40 -4.72 -16.51 -10.50
N GLU A 41 -5.11 -16.30 -9.24
CA GLU A 41 -6.41 -16.77 -8.73
C GLU A 41 -7.59 -16.03 -9.37
N TYR A 42 -7.35 -14.81 -9.86
CA TYR A 42 -8.35 -14.03 -10.57
C TYR A 42 -8.48 -14.56 -12.00
N ARG A 43 -9.59 -15.25 -12.27
CA ARG A 43 -9.96 -15.76 -13.60
C ARG A 43 -10.31 -14.67 -14.62
N PHE A 44 -10.14 -13.39 -14.27
CA PHE A 44 -10.45 -12.24 -15.11
C PHE A 44 -9.40 -11.13 -14.91
N PRO A 45 -9.15 -10.29 -15.92
CA PRO A 45 -8.19 -9.20 -15.79
C PRO A 45 -8.63 -8.14 -14.77
N LEU A 46 -7.67 -7.66 -13.99
CA LEU A 46 -7.83 -6.56 -13.04
C LEU A 46 -7.33 -5.24 -13.63
N ALA A 47 -7.91 -4.13 -13.20
CA ALA A 47 -7.42 -2.80 -13.53
C ALA A 47 -6.45 -2.31 -12.45
N PHE A 48 -5.39 -1.58 -12.83
CA PHE A 48 -4.47 -0.93 -11.91
C PHE A 48 -4.05 0.45 -12.43
N CYS A 49 -3.94 1.42 -11.54
CA CYS A 49 -3.55 2.78 -11.89
C CYS A 49 -2.07 2.92 -12.30
N GLY A 50 -1.22 1.97 -11.92
CA GLY A 50 0.23 2.09 -12.11
C GLY A 50 0.92 3.00 -11.08
N GLN A 51 0.23 3.34 -9.99
CA GLN A 51 0.76 4.18 -8.93
C GLN A 51 0.08 3.86 -7.60
N THR A 52 0.73 4.21 -6.49
CA THR A 52 0.15 4.15 -5.16
C THR A 52 -0.95 5.21 -4.99
N ALA A 53 -1.90 4.91 -4.11
CA ALA A 53 -2.76 5.93 -3.55
C ALA A 53 -1.92 6.79 -2.60
N PRO A 54 -1.99 8.13 -2.68
CA PRO A 54 -1.12 9.04 -1.94
C PRO A 54 -1.38 9.03 -0.42
N ARG A 55 -2.54 8.52 -0.01
CA ARG A 55 -2.87 8.35 1.41
C ARG A 55 -2.19 7.09 1.97
N PRO A 56 -1.67 7.14 3.21
CA PRO A 56 -1.23 5.96 3.94
C PRO A 56 -2.28 4.85 3.92
N SER A 57 -1.85 3.62 4.15
CA SER A 57 -2.73 2.45 4.14
C SER A 57 -3.79 2.60 5.22
N HIS A 58 -5.04 2.80 4.79
CA HIS A 58 -6.20 2.84 5.69
C HIS A 58 -6.66 1.41 5.93
N PHE A 59 -6.37 0.89 7.12
CA PHE A 59 -6.74 -0.47 7.55
C PHE A 59 -8.17 -0.57 8.09
N ASP A 60 -8.98 0.47 7.87
CA ASP A 60 -10.41 0.46 8.18
C ASP A 60 -11.08 -0.79 7.57
N HIS A 61 -11.99 -1.36 8.35
CA HIS A 61 -12.79 -2.55 8.01
C HIS A 61 -12.01 -3.86 7.83
N MET A 62 -10.68 -3.84 7.92
CA MET A 62 -9.90 -5.08 8.00
C MET A 62 -9.91 -5.61 9.42
N LEU A 63 -10.66 -6.69 9.67
CA LEU A 63 -10.36 -7.59 10.78
C LEU A 63 -8.91 -8.06 10.64
N SER A 64 -8.19 -8.19 11.76
CA SER A 64 -6.84 -8.74 11.73
C SER A 64 -6.88 -10.13 11.12
N CYS A 65 -6.25 -10.26 9.95
CA CYS A 65 -6.16 -11.52 9.23
C CYS A 65 -4.83 -12.25 9.48
N PHE A 66 -3.99 -11.74 10.39
CA PHE A 66 -2.75 -12.38 10.79
C PHE A 66 -2.91 -13.40 11.92
N GLY A 67 -3.90 -13.21 12.80
CA GLY A 67 -4.12 -14.06 13.96
C GLY A 67 -4.90 -13.35 15.06
N LEU A 68 -5.21 -14.07 16.14
CA LEU A 68 -5.92 -13.51 17.31
C LEU A 68 -5.00 -12.63 18.16
N GLU A 69 -3.71 -12.92 18.15
CA GLU A 69 -2.65 -12.15 18.81
C GLU A 69 -2.51 -10.73 18.27
N ASP A 70 -2.96 -10.49 17.04
CA ASP A 70 -2.92 -9.18 16.36
C ASP A 70 -4.31 -8.53 16.28
N ALA A 71 -5.25 -8.88 17.16
CA ALA A 71 -6.62 -8.37 17.09
C ALA A 71 -6.73 -6.83 17.12
N ASP A 72 -5.80 -6.16 17.81
CA ASP A 72 -5.73 -4.70 17.93
C ASP A 72 -4.87 -4.02 16.84
N LEU A 73 -4.16 -4.80 16.04
CA LEU A 73 -3.22 -4.30 15.03
C LEU A 73 -3.90 -3.36 14.01
N PRO A 74 -5.10 -3.66 13.46
CA PRO A 74 -5.76 -2.75 12.52
C PRO A 74 -6.01 -1.36 13.11
N GLU A 75 -6.38 -1.26 14.39
CA GLU A 75 -6.65 0.01 15.06
C GLU A 75 -5.36 0.81 15.30
N ARG A 76 -4.29 0.11 15.66
CA ARG A 76 -2.95 0.71 15.80
C ARG A 76 -2.41 1.22 14.46
N LEU A 77 -2.60 0.44 13.39
CA LEU A 77 -2.23 0.85 12.04
C LEU A 77 -3.06 2.00 11.53
N LYS A 78 -4.37 2.01 11.81
CA LYS A 78 -5.26 3.13 11.50
C LYS A 78 -4.77 4.41 12.18
N SER A 79 -4.52 4.35 13.49
CA SER A 79 -3.99 5.48 14.26
C SER A 79 -2.67 6.00 13.68
N ALA A 80 -1.76 5.09 13.31
CA ALA A 80 -0.48 5.45 12.67
C ALA A 80 -0.67 6.07 11.27
N ALA A 81 -1.59 5.53 10.48
CA ALA A 81 -1.92 6.03 9.14
C ALA A 81 -2.54 7.43 9.19
N GLU A 82 -3.45 7.68 10.13
CA GLU A 82 -4.10 8.98 10.33
C GLU A 82 -3.14 10.06 10.83
N ALA A 83 -2.15 9.67 11.64
CA ALA A 83 -1.07 10.56 12.07
C ALA A 83 -0.04 10.86 10.95
N THR A 84 -0.05 10.09 9.86
CA THR A 84 0.89 10.26 8.75
C THR A 84 0.31 11.20 7.69
N PRO A 85 1.02 12.27 7.29
CA PRO A 85 0.56 13.16 6.24
C PRO A 85 0.31 12.43 4.91
N VAL A 86 -0.61 12.96 4.10
CA VAL A 86 -0.80 12.50 2.72
C VAL A 86 0.51 12.66 1.96
N GLY A 87 1.02 11.55 1.42
CA GLY A 87 2.24 11.51 0.63
C GLY A 87 2.00 11.83 -0.85
N ALA A 88 3.07 11.71 -1.65
CA ALA A 88 2.96 11.75 -3.10
C ALA A 88 2.54 10.38 -3.63
N SER A 89 1.75 10.36 -4.71
CA SER A 89 1.54 9.13 -5.48
C SER A 89 2.85 8.70 -6.11
N VAL A 90 3.24 7.45 -5.92
CA VAL A 90 4.49 6.89 -6.45
C VAL A 90 4.17 5.94 -7.61
N PRO A 91 4.81 6.09 -8.78
CA PRO A 91 4.67 5.12 -9.86
C PRO A 91 5.18 3.74 -9.46
N LEU A 92 4.40 2.69 -9.75
CA LEU A 92 4.79 1.30 -9.53
C LEU A 92 4.94 0.57 -10.86
N GLN A 93 5.89 -0.35 -10.90
CA GLN A 93 6.17 -1.20 -12.05
C GLN A 93 5.46 -2.55 -11.91
N TRP A 94 5.05 -3.15 -13.02
CA TRP A 94 4.51 -4.50 -13.04
C TRP A 94 4.72 -5.13 -14.40
N ASN A 95 4.77 -6.46 -14.43
CA ASN A 95 4.81 -7.21 -15.67
C ASN A 95 3.81 -8.38 -15.60
N SER A 96 2.55 -8.10 -15.93
CA SER A 96 1.54 -9.15 -16.07
C SER A 96 0.45 -8.75 -17.06
N PRO A 97 0.07 -9.64 -18.00
CA PRO A 97 -1.03 -9.39 -18.91
C PRO A 97 -2.41 -9.44 -18.22
N GLN A 98 -2.50 -9.93 -16.98
CA GLN A 98 -3.74 -9.92 -16.21
C GLN A 98 -3.97 -8.60 -15.47
N LEU A 99 -2.91 -7.82 -15.21
CA LEU A 99 -2.99 -6.50 -14.60
C LEU A 99 -2.92 -5.39 -15.66
N ARG A 100 -4.06 -4.74 -15.92
CA ARG A 100 -4.23 -3.79 -17.03
C ARG A 100 -4.23 -2.36 -16.52
N ARG A 101 -3.51 -1.47 -17.22
CA ARG A 101 -3.48 -0.05 -16.88
C ARG A 101 -4.89 0.59 -16.99
N GLY A 102 -5.35 1.27 -15.95
CA GLY A 102 -6.55 2.12 -16.02
C GLY A 102 -7.23 2.44 -14.69
N CYS A 103 -7.26 3.72 -14.30
CA CYS A 103 -7.93 4.19 -13.07
C CYS A 103 -9.44 4.40 -13.19
N ARG A 104 -9.95 4.62 -14.41
CA ARG A 104 -11.36 4.99 -14.65
C ARG A 104 -12.26 3.82 -15.03
N ILE A 105 -11.76 2.58 -14.97
CA ILE A 105 -12.48 1.37 -15.39
C ILE A 105 -13.33 0.79 -14.24
N ARG A 106 -13.96 1.65 -13.41
CA ARG A 106 -14.84 1.17 -12.33
C ARG A 106 -16.07 0.40 -12.83
N LYS A 107 -16.46 0.59 -14.10
CA LYS A 107 -17.70 0.01 -14.65
C LYS A 107 -17.54 -1.35 -15.35
N LYS A 108 -16.32 -1.85 -15.57
CA LYS A 108 -16.12 -3.13 -16.29
C LYS A 108 -15.16 -4.11 -15.62
N ARG A 109 -14.28 -3.66 -14.71
CA ARG A 109 -13.26 -4.51 -14.09
C ARG A 109 -13.01 -4.08 -12.64
N PRO A 110 -12.77 -5.04 -11.73
CA PRO A 110 -12.33 -4.68 -10.39
C PRO A 110 -10.99 -3.93 -10.44
N LEU A 111 -10.87 -2.91 -9.58
CA LEU A 111 -9.71 -2.03 -9.53
C LEU A 111 -8.82 -2.44 -8.36
N VAL A 112 -7.56 -2.74 -8.66
CA VAL A 112 -6.45 -2.86 -7.72
C VAL A 112 -6.02 -1.45 -7.30
N VAL A 113 -5.96 -1.21 -5.99
CA VAL A 113 -5.43 -0.01 -5.38
C VAL A 113 -4.34 -0.43 -4.40
N VAL A 114 -3.11 0.00 -4.63
CA VAL A 114 -2.00 -0.14 -3.67
C VAL A 114 -1.93 1.16 -2.88
N TYR A 115 -1.94 1.09 -1.56
CA TYR A 115 -1.88 2.27 -0.70
C TYR A 115 -0.43 2.52 -0.25
N ALA A 116 -0.10 3.77 0.08
CA ALA A 116 1.20 4.08 0.65
C ALA A 116 1.40 3.32 1.97
N ALA A 117 2.64 2.91 2.25
CA ALA A 117 3.00 2.11 3.40
C ALA A 117 2.79 2.90 4.70
N THR A 118 2.33 2.20 5.73
CA THR A 118 2.24 2.71 7.10
C THR A 118 3.32 2.04 7.94
N GLN A 119 4.12 2.83 8.65
CA GLN A 119 5.15 2.29 9.55
C GLN A 119 4.58 2.08 10.95
N LEU A 120 4.88 0.93 11.57
CA LEU A 120 4.53 0.65 12.96
C LEU A 120 5.61 -0.26 13.59
N GLN A 121 6.18 0.17 14.72
CA GLN A 121 7.15 -0.62 15.51
C GLN A 121 8.26 -1.28 14.65
N HIS A 122 8.90 -0.49 13.78
CA HIS A 122 9.99 -0.90 12.86
C HIS A 122 9.59 -1.72 11.64
N ASN A 123 8.33 -2.15 11.53
CA ASN A 123 7.82 -2.81 10.34
C ASN A 123 6.99 -1.86 9.48
N TYR A 124 6.87 -2.22 8.21
CA TYR A 124 6.08 -1.49 7.22
C TYR A 124 4.88 -2.32 6.80
N TYR A 125 3.73 -1.66 6.72
CA TYR A 125 2.47 -2.31 6.41
C TYR A 125 1.89 -1.71 5.14
N VAL A 126 1.61 -2.56 4.16
CA VAL A 126 1.01 -2.15 2.89
C VAL A 126 -0.35 -2.81 2.76
N LYS A 127 -1.37 -1.99 2.45
CA LYS A 127 -2.68 -2.48 2.03
C LYS A 127 -2.78 -2.44 0.50
N LEU A 128 -3.27 -3.53 -0.07
CA LEU A 128 -3.74 -3.58 -1.45
C LEU A 128 -5.22 -3.97 -1.44
N SER A 129 -6.08 -3.19 -2.09
CA SER A 129 -7.50 -3.50 -2.19
C SER A 129 -7.93 -3.75 -3.64
N ILE A 130 -8.88 -4.66 -3.81
CA ILE A 130 -9.53 -4.96 -5.08
C ILE A 130 -11.02 -4.68 -4.91
N GLY A 131 -11.46 -3.53 -5.41
CA GLY A 131 -12.87 -3.11 -5.31
C GLY A 131 -13.72 -3.60 -6.48
N GLY A 132 -14.90 -4.15 -6.18
CA GLY A 132 -15.92 -4.60 -7.14
C GLY A 132 -17.34 -4.15 -6.78
N VAL A 133 -18.34 -4.56 -7.58
CA VAL A 133 -19.74 -4.10 -7.46
C VAL A 133 -20.45 -4.59 -6.19
N GLY A 134 -19.98 -5.64 -5.53
CA GLY A 134 -20.61 -6.22 -4.32
C GLY A 134 -19.65 -6.47 -3.16
N GLY A 135 -18.45 -5.88 -3.18
CA GLY A 135 -17.45 -6.17 -2.16
C GLY A 135 -16.05 -5.66 -2.49
N ALA A 136 -15.15 -5.87 -1.54
CA ALA A 136 -13.72 -5.64 -1.71
C ALA A 136 -12.92 -6.83 -1.19
N THR A 137 -11.83 -7.17 -1.85
CA THR A 137 -10.81 -8.06 -1.27
C THR A 137 -9.61 -7.21 -0.89
N HIS A 138 -9.16 -7.33 0.34
CA HIS A 138 -8.02 -6.62 0.88
C HIS A 138 -6.89 -7.60 1.17
N TYR A 139 -5.68 -7.20 0.81
CA TYR A 139 -4.44 -7.85 1.16
C TYR A 139 -3.68 -6.92 2.10
N MET A 140 -3.19 -7.47 3.20
CA MET A 140 -2.29 -6.78 4.11
C MET A 140 -0.95 -7.50 4.10
N PHE A 141 0.11 -6.73 3.93
CA PHE A 141 1.49 -7.20 3.93
C PHE A 141 2.21 -6.55 5.10
N GLU A 142 2.92 -7.35 5.88
CA GLU A 142 3.91 -6.86 6.84
C GLU A 142 5.30 -7.10 6.26
N LEU A 143 6.09 -6.04 6.20
CA LEU A 143 7.42 -6.03 5.64
C LEU A 143 8.43 -5.57 6.69
N ALA A 144 9.60 -6.22 6.71
CA ALA A 144 10.75 -5.73 7.45
C ALA A 144 11.26 -4.42 6.84
N GLU A 145 12.08 -3.67 7.57
CA GLU A 145 12.76 -2.45 7.09
C GLU A 145 13.56 -2.68 5.79
N GLY A 146 14.06 -3.89 5.56
CA GLY A 146 14.74 -4.27 4.32
C GLY A 146 13.81 -4.53 3.12
N GLY A 147 12.48 -4.42 3.28
CA GLY A 147 11.48 -4.67 2.23
C GLY A 147 11.11 -6.14 2.02
N GLN A 148 11.61 -7.05 2.85
CA GLN A 148 11.19 -8.45 2.86
C GLN A 148 9.78 -8.58 3.42
N ILE A 149 8.89 -9.30 2.72
CA ILE A 149 7.58 -9.70 3.26
C ILE A 149 7.81 -10.73 4.37
N LEU A 150 7.43 -10.39 5.59
CA LEU A 150 7.48 -11.26 6.77
C LEU A 150 6.25 -12.16 6.82
N ARG A 151 5.08 -11.57 6.62
CA ARG A 151 3.79 -12.26 6.53
C ARG A 151 2.81 -11.45 5.70
N TRP A 152 1.80 -12.11 5.20
CA TRP A 152 0.69 -11.49 4.47
C TRP A 152 -0.61 -12.21 4.79
N CYS A 153 -1.72 -11.51 4.61
CA CYS A 153 -3.04 -12.11 4.74
C CYS A 153 -4.05 -11.45 3.80
N ARG A 154 -5.16 -12.14 3.59
CA ARG A 154 -6.26 -11.74 2.72
C ARG A 154 -7.57 -11.73 3.51
N ASN A 155 -8.37 -10.70 3.31
CA ASN A 155 -9.72 -10.61 3.84
C ASN A 155 -10.68 -10.13 2.76
N SER A 156 -11.90 -10.66 2.72
CA SER A 156 -12.93 -10.27 1.76
C SER A 156 -14.14 -9.70 2.48
N GLU A 157 -14.56 -8.51 2.07
CA GLU A 157 -15.74 -7.82 2.54
C GLU A 157 -16.85 -7.91 1.49
N ASN A 158 -18.07 -8.19 1.94
CA ASN A 158 -19.29 -8.05 1.16
C ASN A 158 -20.04 -6.82 1.67
N PHE A 159 -20.58 -5.99 0.76
CA PHE A 159 -21.35 -4.80 1.09
C PHE A 159 -22.84 -5.00 0.84
#